data_AF-K5X2M2-F1
#
_entry.id   AF-K5X2M2-F1
#
_cell.length_a   1.000
_cell.length_b   1.000
_cell.length_c   1.000
_cell.angle_alpha   90.00
_cell.angle_beta   90.00
_cell.angle_gamma   90.00
#
_symmetry.space_group_name_H-M   'P 1'
#
loop_
_entity.id
_entity.type
_entity.pdbx_description
1 polymer ?
#
loop_
_entity_poly.entity_id
_entity_poly.type
_entity_poly.pdbx_seq_one_letter_code
_entity_poly.pdbx_strand_id
1 'polypeptide(L)'
;MSVDPYHAVQQELETSIQNAGQLLSSYQRIQNIARDDSEELSYARNELKATLTTLEADLEDLEESVKMVEATGARMFGLDDAEVMKRRKYIGHVRRELENMRGQVSVAAPKRLPQQSSGSATPVYPPSSRGTSRDDDQSAWAREEQQLMVRQQDETMTSISGTLNTLNQQASLMGQEIGEHNELLDDLERGVDSTETKLGGAMQRMRKILRDSEERGSGCCIIFLIIVLMILLLAVILV
;
A
#
# COMPACT_ATOMS: atom_id res chain seq x y z
N MET A 1 4.14 9.05 32.19
CA MET A 1 3.81 9.39 30.79
C MET A 1 3.55 8.07 30.09
N SER A 2 2.30 7.79 29.73
CA SER A 2 1.94 6.61 28.95
C SER A 2 2.50 6.79 27.54
N VAL A 3 3.44 5.94 27.15
CA VAL A 3 3.99 5.90 25.79
C VAL A 3 2.88 5.45 24.85
N ASP A 4 2.72 6.14 23.73
CA ASP A 4 1.74 5.77 22.71
C ASP A 4 2.11 4.43 22.06
N PRO A 5 1.27 3.38 22.17
CA PRO A 5 1.55 2.08 21.59
C PRO A 5 1.57 2.08 20.06
N TYR A 6 1.03 3.11 19.41
CA TYR A 6 0.93 3.21 17.96
C TYR A 6 2.27 3.01 17.25
N HIS A 7 3.34 3.65 17.73
CA HIS A 7 4.64 3.57 17.05
C HIS A 7 5.31 2.20 17.16
N ALA A 8 5.03 1.45 18.23
CA ALA A 8 5.51 0.08 18.35
C ALA A 8 4.80 -0.83 17.34
N VAL A 9 3.47 -0.71 17.25
CA VAL A 9 2.66 -1.45 16.27
C VAL A 9 3.05 -1.06 14.83
N GLN A 10 3.35 0.22 14.59
CA GLN A 10 3.84 0.68 13.29
C GLN A 10 5.14 -0.05 12.89
N GLN A 11 6.11 -0.15 13.79
CA GLN A 11 7.39 -0.83 13.52
C GLN A 11 7.21 -2.34 13.28
N GLU A 12 6.32 -2.97 14.05
CA GLU A 12 5.95 -4.37 13.84
C GLU A 12 5.29 -4.58 12.48
N LEU A 13 4.39 -3.68 12.08
CA LEU A 13 3.73 -3.71 10.78
C LEU A 13 4.73 -3.52 9.63
N GLU A 14 5.65 -2.56 9.75
CA GLU A 14 6.73 -2.36 8.77
C GLU A 14 7.57 -3.63 8.59
N THR A 15 7.93 -4.29 9.70
CA THR A 15 8.70 -5.54 9.67
C THR A 15 7.90 -6.67 9.01
N SER A 16 6.60 -6.76 9.30
CA SER A 16 5.73 -7.79 8.76
C SER A 16 5.48 -7.60 7.26
N ILE A 17 5.35 -6.35 6.78
CA ILE A 17 5.29 -6.02 5.34
C ILE A 17 6.59 -6.39 4.63
N GLN A 18 7.75 -6.10 5.22
CA GLN A 18 9.04 -6.51 4.66
C GLN A 18 9.13 -8.03 4.50
N ASN A 19 8.66 -8.78 5.51
CA ASN A 19 8.60 -10.24 5.44
C ASN A 19 7.64 -10.72 4.33
N ALA A 20 6.46 -10.12 4.22
CA ALA A 20 5.51 -10.41 3.13
C ALA A 20 6.13 -10.14 1.74
N GLY A 21 6.90 -9.07 1.58
CA GLY A 21 7.64 -8.77 0.34
C GLY A 21 8.71 -9.82 0.01
N GLN A 22 9.42 -10.33 1.03
CA GLN A 22 10.38 -11.43 0.85
C GLN A 22 9.69 -12.73 0.43
N LEU A 23 8.56 -13.05 1.07
CA LEU A 23 7.73 -14.22 0.73
C LEU A 23 7.19 -14.11 -0.70
N LEU A 24 6.75 -12.93 -1.12
CA LEU A 24 6.29 -12.67 -2.49
C LEU A 24 7.40 -12.84 -3.52
N SER A 25 8.59 -12.33 -3.24
CA SER A 25 9.77 -12.53 -4.09
C SER A 25 10.15 -14.01 -4.20
N SER A 26 10.05 -14.75 -3.08
CA SER A 26 10.26 -16.20 -3.06
C SER A 26 9.20 -16.94 -3.88
N TYR A 27 7.93 -16.58 -3.71
CA TYR A 27 6.81 -17.15 -4.47
C TYR A 27 6.98 -16.94 -5.98
N GLN A 28 7.34 -15.73 -6.42
CA GLN A 28 7.58 -15.43 -7.84
C GLN A 28 8.77 -16.22 -8.39
N ARG A 29 9.83 -16.39 -7.60
CA ARG A 29 10.99 -17.22 -7.98
C ARG A 29 10.56 -18.68 -8.20
N ILE A 30 9.80 -19.24 -7.26
CA ILE A 30 9.32 -20.62 -7.34
C ILE A 30 8.34 -20.75 -8.52
N GLN A 31 7.47 -19.78 -8.74
CA GLN A 31 6.54 -19.77 -9.87
C GLN A 31 7.27 -19.80 -11.23
N ASN A 32 8.40 -19.09 -11.35
CA ASN A 32 9.17 -19.05 -12.59
C ASN A 32 10.01 -20.33 -12.81
N ILE A 33 10.34 -21.08 -11.76
CA ILE A 33 11.21 -22.27 -11.82
C ILE A 33 10.38 -23.57 -11.84
N ALA A 34 9.29 -23.62 -11.09
CA ALA A 34 8.49 -24.81 -10.90
C ALA A 34 7.42 -24.96 -11.99
N ARG A 35 7.15 -26.21 -12.38
CA ARG A 35 5.94 -26.53 -13.15
C ARG A 35 4.71 -26.24 -12.29
N ASP A 36 3.64 -25.77 -12.95
CA ASP A 36 2.36 -25.21 -12.46
C ASP A 36 1.66 -25.92 -11.26
N ASP A 37 2.12 -27.11 -10.85
CA ASP A 37 1.51 -27.99 -9.83
C ASP A 37 2.51 -28.44 -8.73
N SER A 38 3.61 -27.72 -8.50
CA SER A 38 4.51 -28.09 -7.38
C SER A 38 3.84 -27.83 -6.03
N GLU A 39 3.93 -28.82 -5.12
CA GLU A 39 3.45 -28.65 -3.74
C GLU A 39 4.10 -27.43 -3.06
N GLU A 40 5.35 -27.14 -3.41
CA GLU A 40 6.12 -25.98 -2.92
C GLU A 40 5.50 -24.64 -3.34
N LEU A 41 4.99 -24.53 -4.59
CA LEU A 41 4.31 -23.32 -5.06
C LEU A 41 2.99 -23.13 -4.31
N SER A 42 2.24 -24.22 -4.12
CA SER A 42 0.98 -24.18 -3.36
C SER A 42 1.19 -23.80 -1.90
N TYR A 43 2.26 -24.31 -1.28
CA TYR A 43 2.66 -23.98 0.08
C TYR A 43 3.06 -22.51 0.20
N ALA A 44 3.96 -22.04 -0.66
CA ALA A 44 4.41 -20.64 -0.67
C ALA A 44 3.26 -19.66 -0.92
N ARG A 45 2.30 -20.03 -1.79
CA ARG A 45 1.10 -19.24 -2.06
C ARG A 45 0.19 -19.16 -0.83
N ASN A 46 -0.07 -20.28 -0.18
CA ASN A 46 -0.96 -20.34 0.98
C ASN A 46 -0.34 -19.61 2.17
N GLU A 47 0.97 -19.76 2.39
CA GLU A 47 1.72 -19.05 3.42
C GLU A 47 1.63 -17.53 3.20
N LEU A 48 1.95 -17.05 2.00
CA LEU A 48 1.84 -15.63 1.67
C LEU A 48 0.41 -15.10 1.80
N LYS A 49 -0.60 -15.91 1.44
CA LYS A 49 -1.99 -15.52 1.62
C LYS A 49 -2.37 -15.42 3.10
N ALA A 50 -1.89 -16.35 3.93
CA ALA A 50 -2.14 -16.33 5.37
C ALA A 50 -1.48 -15.11 6.02
N THR A 51 -0.22 -14.79 5.68
CA THR A 51 0.47 -13.62 6.21
C THR A 51 -0.19 -12.31 5.78
N LEU A 52 -0.63 -12.20 4.52
CA LEU A 52 -1.39 -11.04 4.05
C LEU A 52 -2.73 -10.88 4.79
N THR A 53 -3.45 -11.97 5.07
CA THR A 53 -4.71 -11.90 5.84
C THR A 53 -4.47 -11.44 7.29
N THR A 54 -3.40 -11.90 7.94
CA THR A 54 -3.02 -11.41 9.27
C THR A 54 -2.69 -9.92 9.24
N LEU A 55 -1.88 -9.48 8.27
CA LEU A 55 -1.52 -8.07 8.08
C LEU A 55 -2.74 -7.17 7.81
N GLU A 56 -3.72 -7.66 7.05
CA GLU A 56 -4.98 -6.95 6.80
C GLU A 56 -5.77 -6.74 8.09
N ALA A 57 -5.81 -7.74 8.99
CA ALA A 57 -6.46 -7.62 10.29
C ALA A 57 -5.73 -6.64 11.22
N ASP A 58 -4.40 -6.74 11.31
CA ASP A 58 -3.59 -5.82 12.12
C ASP A 58 -3.74 -4.36 11.65
N LEU A 59 -3.86 -4.14 10.33
CA LEU A 59 -4.12 -2.83 9.75
C LEU A 59 -5.53 -2.31 10.07
N GLU A 60 -6.54 -3.17 10.07
CA GLU A 60 -7.91 -2.81 10.41
C GLU A 60 -8.03 -2.36 11.88
N ASP A 61 -7.37 -3.08 12.79
CA ASP A 61 -7.28 -2.69 14.21
C ASP A 61 -6.58 -1.32 14.37
N LEU A 62 -5.51 -1.08 13.60
CA LEU A 62 -4.82 0.21 13.59
C LEU A 62 -5.70 1.34 13.05
N GLU A 63 -6.48 1.08 11.99
CA GLU A 63 -7.44 2.03 11.42
C GLU A 63 -8.54 2.39 12.41
N GLU A 64 -9.09 1.40 13.12
CA GLU A 64 -10.10 1.62 14.15
C GLU A 64 -9.54 2.44 15.32
N SER A 65 -8.29 2.18 15.73
CA SER A 65 -7.62 2.95 16.78
C SER A 65 -7.47 4.43 16.42
N VAL A 66 -7.08 4.75 15.18
CA VAL A 66 -6.94 6.12 14.69
C VAL A 66 -8.31 6.80 14.60
N LYS A 67 -9.33 6.09 14.12
CA LYS A 67 -10.71 6.60 14.05
C LYS A 67 -11.29 6.90 15.44
N MET A 68 -10.96 6.10 16.44
CA MET A 68 -11.33 6.34 17.84
C MET A 68 -10.69 7.63 18.39
N VAL A 69 -9.41 7.86 18.06
CA VAL A 69 -8.71 9.10 18.43
C VAL A 69 -9.34 10.32 17.73
N GLU A 70 -9.71 10.20 16.45
CA GLU A 70 -10.41 11.26 15.71
C GLU A 70 -11.78 11.58 16.33
N ALA A 71 -12.58 10.56 16.67
CA ALA A 71 -13.94 10.73 17.18
C ALA A 71 -13.98 11.32 18.61
N THR A 72 -13.04 10.91 19.46
CA THR A 72 -12.96 11.35 20.86
C THR A 72 -12.22 12.70 20.98
N GLY A 73 -11.47 13.07 19.95
CA GLY A 73 -10.67 14.30 19.86
C GLY A 73 -9.22 14.06 20.26
N ALA A 74 -8.30 14.31 19.31
CA ALA A 74 -6.85 14.06 19.45
C ALA A 74 -6.24 14.72 20.71
N ARG A 75 -6.73 15.91 21.07
CA ARG A 75 -6.28 16.67 22.24
C ARG A 75 -6.56 15.97 23.58
N MET A 76 -7.56 15.09 23.65
CA MET A 76 -7.85 14.33 24.88
C MET A 76 -6.76 13.29 25.16
N PHE A 77 -6.11 12.79 24.10
CA PHE A 77 -4.98 11.85 24.19
C PHE A 77 -3.63 12.56 24.15
N GLY A 78 -3.60 13.89 24.09
CA GLY A 78 -2.38 14.67 23.96
C GLY A 78 -1.73 14.56 22.57
N LEU A 79 -2.49 14.10 21.56
CA LEU A 79 -2.04 14.08 20.17
C LEU A 79 -2.39 15.38 19.47
N ASP A 80 -1.51 15.76 18.56
CA ASP A 80 -1.75 16.86 17.64
C ASP A 80 -2.58 16.38 16.42
N ASP A 81 -3.39 17.27 15.87
CA ASP A 81 -4.23 16.95 14.70
C ASP A 81 -3.35 16.59 13.48
N ALA A 82 -2.13 17.14 13.40
CA ALA A 82 -1.17 16.79 12.35
C ALA A 82 -0.68 15.34 12.49
N GLU A 83 -0.46 14.86 13.72
CA GLU A 83 -0.02 13.50 13.98
C GLU A 83 -1.09 12.49 13.54
N VAL A 84 -2.35 12.74 13.85
CA VAL A 84 -3.48 11.89 13.43
C VAL A 84 -3.59 11.81 11.90
N MET A 85 -3.37 12.93 11.20
CA MET A 85 -3.31 12.92 9.74
C MET A 85 -2.14 12.09 9.19
N LYS A 86 -0.95 12.14 9.83
CA LYS A 86 0.20 11.28 9.46
C LYS A 86 -0.17 9.79 9.57
N ARG A 87 -0.81 9.39 10.66
CA ARG A 87 -1.27 8.00 10.89
C ARG A 87 -2.24 7.53 9.81
N ARG A 88 -3.23 8.36 9.49
CA ARG A 88 -4.23 8.05 8.45
C ARG A 88 -3.59 7.86 7.07
N LYS A 89 -2.60 8.69 6.72
CA LYS A 89 -1.89 8.58 5.45
C LYS A 89 -1.05 7.29 5.39
N TYR A 90 -0.37 6.94 6.48
CA TYR A 90 0.39 5.71 6.60
C TYR A 90 -0.50 4.47 6.41
N ILE A 91 -1.64 4.40 7.10
CA ILE A 91 -2.61 3.30 6.94
C ILE A 91 -3.07 3.18 5.47
N GLY A 92 -3.40 4.29 4.82
CA GLY A 92 -3.81 4.31 3.41
C GLY A 92 -2.69 3.91 2.44
N HIS A 93 -1.42 4.09 2.82
CA HIS A 93 -0.28 3.58 2.07
C HIS A 93 -0.20 2.05 2.19
N VAL A 94 -0.12 1.53 3.42
CA VAL A 94 -0.02 0.09 3.69
C VAL A 94 -1.16 -0.69 3.05
N ARG A 95 -2.38 -0.16 3.10
CA ARG A 95 -3.55 -0.77 2.45
C ARG A 95 -3.38 -0.99 0.95
N ARG A 96 -2.81 -0.01 0.25
CA ARG A 96 -2.55 -0.12 -1.20
C ARG A 96 -1.45 -1.13 -1.49
N GLU A 97 -0.45 -1.21 -0.63
CA GLU A 97 0.63 -2.17 -0.76
C GLU A 97 0.15 -3.62 -0.58
N LEU A 98 -0.66 -3.88 0.45
CA LEU A 98 -1.31 -5.18 0.67
C LEU A 98 -2.20 -5.59 -0.51
N GLU A 99 -3.01 -4.66 -1.04
CA GLU A 99 -3.85 -4.94 -2.21
C GLU A 99 -3.01 -5.25 -3.46
N ASN A 100 -1.88 -4.55 -3.66
CA ASN A 100 -0.95 -4.84 -4.75
C ASN A 100 -0.32 -6.24 -4.61
N MET A 101 0.19 -6.59 -3.41
CA MET A 101 0.75 -7.91 -3.14
C MET A 101 -0.28 -9.01 -3.37
N ARG A 102 -1.52 -8.81 -2.89
CA ARG A 102 -2.64 -9.72 -3.12
C ARG A 102 -3.01 -9.87 -4.59
N GLY A 103 -3.01 -8.76 -5.34
CA GLY A 103 -3.23 -8.76 -6.78
C GLY A 103 -2.22 -9.64 -7.52
N GLN A 104 -0.94 -9.56 -7.15
CA GLN A 104 0.13 -10.37 -7.75
C GLN A 104 -0.04 -11.87 -7.47
N VAL A 105 -0.47 -12.24 -6.26
CA VAL A 105 -0.75 -13.64 -5.88
C VAL A 105 -2.03 -14.19 -6.56
N SER A 106 -2.98 -13.32 -6.88
CA SER A 106 -4.23 -13.65 -7.58
C SER A 106 -4.02 -13.87 -9.08
N VAL A 107 -3.33 -12.93 -9.75
CA VAL A 107 -3.11 -12.92 -11.21
C VAL A 107 -2.16 -14.04 -11.66
N ALA A 108 -1.31 -14.53 -10.77
CA ALA A 108 -0.46 -15.70 -10.96
C ALA A 108 -1.22 -17.03 -11.20
N ALA A 109 -2.56 -17.06 -11.06
CA ALA A 109 -3.36 -18.19 -11.53
C ALA A 109 -3.47 -18.16 -13.07
N PRO A 110 -3.03 -19.21 -13.79
CA PRO A 110 -2.95 -19.17 -15.25
C PRO A 110 -4.33 -19.05 -15.88
N LYS A 111 -4.63 -17.87 -16.45
CA LYS A 111 -5.65 -17.73 -17.49
C LYS A 111 -5.15 -18.47 -18.72
N ARG A 112 -5.51 -19.75 -18.86
CA ARG A 112 -5.32 -20.51 -20.08
C ARG A 112 -6.11 -19.84 -21.22
N LEU A 113 -5.43 -19.22 -22.17
CA LEU A 113 -6.00 -19.07 -23.51
C LEU A 113 -6.10 -20.48 -24.12
N PRO A 114 -7.25 -20.89 -24.67
CA PRO A 114 -7.36 -22.16 -25.36
C PRO A 114 -6.64 -22.05 -26.70
N GLN A 115 -5.36 -22.42 -26.74
CA GLN A 115 -4.65 -22.55 -28.01
C GLN A 115 -5.12 -23.83 -28.70
N GLN A 116 -5.88 -23.62 -29.77
CA GLN A 116 -6.45 -24.61 -30.66
C GLN A 116 -5.40 -25.63 -31.12
N SER A 117 -5.67 -26.90 -30.80
CA SER A 117 -5.05 -28.06 -31.44
C SER A 117 -5.39 -28.05 -32.93
N SER A 118 -4.42 -27.65 -33.76
CA SER A 118 -4.45 -27.86 -35.20
C SER A 118 -3.79 -29.21 -35.51
N GLY A 119 -4.48 -30.04 -36.28
CA GLY A 119 -4.25 -31.49 -36.35
C GLY A 119 -3.16 -31.99 -37.30
N SER A 120 -3.36 -33.27 -37.69
CA SER A 120 -2.57 -34.14 -38.59
C SER A 120 -1.34 -34.80 -37.94
N ALA A 121 -1.00 -36.08 -38.15
CA ALA A 121 -1.61 -37.22 -38.83
C ALA A 121 -0.91 -38.49 -38.30
N THR A 122 -1.62 -39.62 -38.30
CA THR A 122 -1.05 -40.97 -38.16
C THR A 122 -0.07 -41.26 -39.30
N PRO A 123 0.98 -42.08 -39.05
CA PRO A 123 1.28 -43.12 -40.02
C PRO A 123 1.53 -44.50 -39.40
N VAL A 124 1.20 -45.47 -40.24
CA VAL A 124 1.12 -46.92 -40.07
C VAL A 124 2.52 -47.57 -40.05
N TYR A 125 2.68 -48.65 -39.27
CA TYR A 125 3.84 -49.57 -39.24
C TYR A 125 4.06 -50.35 -40.55
N PRO A 126 5.27 -50.90 -40.78
CA PRO A 126 5.33 -52.37 -40.95
C PRO A 126 6.53 -53.03 -40.23
N PRO A 127 6.54 -54.38 -40.08
CA PRO A 127 7.51 -55.10 -39.24
C PRO A 127 8.58 -55.88 -40.04
N SER A 128 9.82 -55.98 -39.53
CA SER A 128 10.74 -57.10 -39.89
C SER A 128 11.98 -57.23 -38.98
N SER A 129 12.12 -58.44 -38.41
CA SER A 129 13.34 -59.26 -38.18
C SER A 129 14.65 -58.72 -37.56
N ARG A 130 14.94 -59.26 -36.36
CA ARG A 130 16.13 -60.07 -35.96
C ARG A 130 17.55 -59.53 -36.18
N GLY A 131 18.29 -59.38 -35.07
CA GLY A 131 19.71 -59.75 -34.97
C GLY A 131 20.69 -58.66 -34.52
N THR A 132 21.21 -58.83 -33.29
CA THR A 132 22.57 -58.51 -32.80
C THR A 132 23.06 -57.05 -32.80
N SER A 133 23.65 -56.63 -31.66
CA SER A 133 24.28 -55.33 -31.36
C SER A 133 23.30 -54.21 -30.97
N ARG A 134 22.91 -54.17 -29.69
CA ARG A 134 21.95 -53.20 -29.13
C ARG A 134 22.49 -52.32 -28.00
N ASP A 135 23.72 -52.53 -27.55
CA ASP A 135 24.24 -51.85 -26.35
C ASP A 135 24.95 -50.52 -26.65
N ASP A 136 25.50 -50.33 -27.86
CA ASP A 136 26.21 -49.09 -28.24
C ASP A 136 25.26 -47.95 -28.67
N ASP A 137 24.22 -48.25 -29.47
CA ASP A 137 23.25 -47.24 -29.94
C ASP A 137 22.39 -46.68 -28.79
N GLN A 138 22.09 -47.51 -27.79
CA GLN A 138 21.32 -47.08 -26.61
C GLN A 138 22.13 -46.10 -25.74
N SER A 139 23.45 -46.24 -25.70
CA SER A 139 24.35 -45.32 -24.98
C SER A 139 24.52 -43.98 -25.70
N ALA A 140 24.52 -43.97 -27.03
CA ALA A 140 24.56 -42.77 -27.84
C ALA A 140 23.25 -41.96 -27.72
N TRP A 141 22.12 -42.65 -27.77
CA TRP A 141 20.79 -42.05 -27.59
C TRP A 141 20.61 -41.45 -26.20
N ALA A 142 21.06 -42.15 -25.15
CA ALA A 142 21.01 -41.66 -23.77
C ALA A 142 21.89 -40.41 -23.56
N ARG A 143 23.05 -40.32 -24.22
CA ARG A 143 23.91 -39.13 -24.15
C ARG A 143 23.33 -37.95 -24.92
N GLU A 144 22.67 -38.19 -26.03
CA GLU A 144 21.99 -37.16 -26.82
C GLU A 144 20.76 -36.61 -26.07
N GLU A 145 20.01 -37.48 -25.40
CA GLU A 145 18.90 -37.12 -24.52
C GLU A 145 19.38 -36.31 -23.30
N GLN A 146 20.49 -36.71 -22.67
CA GLN A 146 21.12 -35.94 -21.59
C GLN A 146 21.61 -34.56 -22.07
N GLN A 147 22.16 -34.44 -23.27
CA GLN A 147 22.61 -33.14 -23.81
C GLN A 147 21.44 -32.22 -24.15
N LEU A 148 20.32 -32.76 -24.64
CA LEU A 148 19.08 -32.02 -24.85
C LEU A 148 18.50 -31.50 -23.51
N MET A 149 18.56 -32.33 -22.47
CA MET A 149 18.13 -31.96 -21.12
C MET A 149 19.04 -30.90 -20.46
N VAL A 150 20.36 -30.98 -20.66
CA VAL A 150 21.33 -29.98 -20.16
C VAL A 150 21.21 -28.65 -20.91
N ARG A 151 21.00 -28.68 -22.24
CA ARG A 151 20.76 -27.45 -23.01
C ARG A 151 19.46 -26.74 -22.62
N GLN A 152 18.41 -27.49 -22.29
CA GLN A 152 17.19 -26.90 -21.73
C GLN A 152 17.45 -26.21 -20.37
N GLN A 153 18.33 -26.77 -19.53
CA GLN A 153 18.71 -26.12 -18.26
C GLN A 153 19.51 -24.82 -18.46
N ASP A 154 20.38 -24.74 -19.47
CA ASP A 154 21.17 -23.53 -19.77
C ASP A 154 20.32 -22.37 -20.36
N GLU A 155 19.30 -22.69 -21.18
CA GLU A 155 18.35 -21.69 -21.67
C GLU A 155 17.48 -21.13 -20.53
N THR A 156 17.11 -21.98 -19.57
CA THR A 156 16.37 -21.59 -18.36
C THR A 156 17.22 -20.67 -17.47
N MET A 157 18.53 -20.93 -17.34
CA MET A 157 19.47 -20.12 -16.56
C MET A 157 19.64 -18.68 -17.10
N THR A 158 19.58 -18.50 -18.42
CA THR A 158 19.73 -17.19 -19.08
C THR A 158 18.49 -16.32 -18.91
N SER A 159 17.29 -16.91 -18.99
CA SER A 159 16.03 -16.21 -18.68
C SER A 159 15.94 -15.83 -17.20
N ILE A 160 16.43 -16.69 -16.30
CA ILE A 160 16.47 -16.43 -14.85
C ILE A 160 17.32 -15.20 -14.51
N SER A 161 18.45 -14.98 -15.19
CA SER A 161 19.32 -13.82 -14.94
C SER A 161 18.69 -12.49 -15.36
N GLY A 162 17.87 -12.49 -16.43
CA GLY A 162 17.10 -11.32 -16.86
C GLY A 162 16.02 -10.93 -15.85
N THR A 163 15.20 -11.90 -15.41
CA THR A 163 14.10 -11.65 -14.47
C THR A 163 14.58 -11.40 -13.05
N LEU A 164 15.67 -12.03 -12.61
CA LEU A 164 16.30 -11.73 -11.32
C LEU A 164 16.88 -10.31 -11.28
N ASN A 165 17.41 -9.80 -12.39
CA ASN A 165 17.87 -8.41 -12.46
C ASN A 165 16.70 -7.43 -12.32
N THR A 166 15.55 -7.73 -12.94
CA THR A 166 14.32 -6.93 -12.82
C THR A 166 13.71 -7.02 -11.41
N LEU A 167 13.67 -8.21 -10.80
CA LEU A 167 13.17 -8.41 -9.44
C LEU A 167 14.10 -7.81 -8.37
N ASN A 168 15.41 -7.86 -8.57
CA ASN A 168 16.38 -7.20 -7.69
C ASN A 168 16.27 -5.68 -7.83
N GLN A 169 16.05 -5.15 -9.04
CA GLN A 169 15.70 -3.74 -9.24
C GLN A 169 14.39 -3.36 -8.55
N GLN A 170 13.38 -4.24 -8.55
CA GLN A 170 12.08 -3.96 -7.97
C GLN A 170 12.08 -4.08 -6.43
N ALA A 171 12.76 -5.08 -5.87
CA ALA A 171 13.00 -5.19 -4.43
C ALA A 171 13.90 -4.06 -3.90
N SER A 172 14.89 -3.62 -4.70
CA SER A 172 15.71 -2.44 -4.39
C SER A 172 14.89 -1.14 -4.47
N LEU A 173 13.96 -1.03 -5.42
CA LEU A 173 13.03 0.10 -5.52
C LEU A 173 12.06 0.14 -4.33
N MET A 174 11.52 -1.00 -3.88
CA MET A 174 10.70 -1.04 -2.66
C MET A 174 11.51 -0.71 -1.40
N GLY A 175 12.75 -1.19 -1.29
CA GLY A 175 13.65 -0.84 -0.19
C GLY A 175 14.06 0.65 -0.17
N GLN A 176 14.08 1.30 -1.34
CA GLN A 176 14.40 2.72 -1.48
C GLN A 176 13.16 3.62 -1.33
N GLU A 177 11.98 3.20 -1.81
CA GLU A 177 10.69 3.88 -1.60
C GLU A 177 10.25 3.90 -0.12
N ILE A 178 10.53 2.83 0.63
CA ILE A 178 10.32 2.81 2.09
C ILE A 178 11.19 3.88 2.80
N GLY A 179 12.36 4.22 2.24
CA GLY A 179 13.19 5.34 2.71
C GLY A 179 12.68 6.72 2.28
N GLU A 180 12.17 6.84 1.05
CA GLU A 180 11.57 8.07 0.50
C GLU A 180 10.21 8.43 1.12
N HIS A 181 9.54 7.49 1.80
CA HIS A 181 8.33 7.78 2.57
C HIS A 181 8.55 8.72 3.77
N ASN A 182 9.80 9.00 4.14
CA ASN A 182 10.14 10.07 5.07
C ASN A 182 10.12 11.47 4.41
N GLU A 183 10.40 11.56 3.11
CA GLU A 183 10.48 12.82 2.35
C GLU A 183 9.08 13.31 1.89
N LEU A 184 8.18 12.39 1.53
CA LEU A 184 6.76 12.71 1.24
C LEU A 184 5.92 13.04 2.50
N LEU A 185 6.43 12.73 3.69
CA LEU A 185 5.88 13.20 4.96
C LEU A 185 6.34 14.63 5.27
N ASP A 186 7.57 15.01 4.91
CA ASP A 186 8.10 16.39 5.07
C ASP A 186 7.34 17.41 4.18
N ASP A 187 7.04 17.05 2.92
CA ASP A 187 6.24 17.95 2.05
C ASP A 187 4.78 18.10 2.51
N LEU A 188 4.23 17.10 3.19
CA LEU A 188 2.91 17.21 3.81
C LEU A 188 2.98 18.03 5.11
N GLU A 189 4.04 17.89 5.91
CA GLU A 189 4.31 18.72 7.10
C GLU A 189 4.38 20.19 6.72
N ARG A 190 5.15 20.53 5.67
CA ARG A 190 5.19 21.89 5.09
C ARG A 190 3.82 22.36 4.58
N GLY A 191 3.01 21.46 4.04
CA GLY A 191 1.64 21.73 3.59
C GLY A 191 0.65 21.97 4.73
N VAL A 192 0.78 21.22 5.82
CA VAL A 192 -0.03 21.35 7.05
C VAL A 192 0.34 22.64 7.79
N ASP A 193 1.63 22.94 7.97
CA ASP A 193 2.10 24.21 8.56
C ASP A 193 1.60 25.43 7.79
N SER A 194 1.64 25.34 6.45
CA SER A 194 1.09 26.37 5.56
C SER A 194 -0.43 26.50 5.66
N THR A 195 -1.13 25.41 5.98
CA THR A 195 -2.58 25.41 6.17
C THR A 195 -2.94 25.94 7.55
N GLU A 196 -2.21 25.60 8.60
CA GLU A 196 -2.38 26.12 9.96
C GLU A 196 -2.15 27.63 10.02
N THR A 197 -1.10 28.14 9.38
CA THR A 197 -0.88 29.60 9.28
C THR A 197 -2.01 30.32 8.55
N LYS A 198 -2.55 29.73 7.47
CA LYS A 198 -3.71 30.28 6.75
C LYS A 198 -4.99 30.22 7.61
N LEU A 199 -5.22 29.11 8.31
CA LEU A 199 -6.38 28.91 9.18
C LEU A 199 -6.33 29.84 10.40
N GLY A 200 -5.16 29.98 11.02
CA GLY A 200 -4.90 30.93 12.10
C GLY A 200 -5.14 32.37 11.65
N GLY A 201 -4.67 32.74 10.46
CA GLY A 201 -4.97 34.04 9.84
C GLY A 201 -6.47 34.26 9.61
N ALA A 202 -7.19 33.24 9.15
CA ALA A 202 -8.64 33.29 8.95
C ALA A 202 -9.41 33.43 10.27
N MET A 203 -9.04 32.66 11.31
CA MET A 203 -9.63 32.78 12.65
C MET A 203 -9.35 34.14 13.29
N GLN A 204 -8.14 34.69 13.13
CA GLN A 204 -7.81 36.04 13.60
C GLN A 204 -8.72 37.09 12.95
N ARG A 205 -8.94 36.98 11.63
CA ARG A 205 -9.86 37.85 10.89
C ARG A 205 -11.30 37.67 11.36
N MET A 206 -11.74 36.43 11.61
CA MET A 206 -13.08 36.15 12.10
C MET A 206 -13.32 36.71 13.51
N ARG A 207 -12.37 36.56 14.43
CA ARG A 207 -12.42 37.20 15.76
C ARG A 207 -12.45 38.71 15.66
N LYS A 208 -11.67 39.29 14.73
CA LYS A 208 -11.67 40.73 14.49
C LYS A 208 -13.02 41.21 13.95
N ILE A 209 -13.65 40.47 13.04
CA ILE A 209 -14.99 40.79 12.52
C ILE A 209 -16.06 40.68 13.62
N LEU A 210 -16.02 39.63 14.45
CA LEU A 210 -16.94 39.51 15.58
C LEU A 210 -16.81 40.71 16.54
N ARG A 211 -15.57 41.08 16.90
CA ARG A 211 -15.33 42.18 17.82
C ARG A 211 -15.73 43.54 17.25
N ASP A 212 -15.38 43.81 15.98
CA ASP A 212 -15.79 45.02 15.28
C ASP A 212 -17.31 45.10 15.09
N SER A 213 -18.00 43.97 14.93
CA SER A 213 -19.46 43.91 14.83
C SER A 213 -20.14 44.21 16.17
N GLU A 214 -19.61 43.68 17.27
CA GLU A 214 -20.14 43.91 18.62
C GLU A 214 -19.98 45.36 19.07
N GLU A 215 -18.80 45.95 18.85
CA GLU A 215 -18.52 47.36 19.20
C GLU A 215 -19.35 48.35 18.37
N ARG A 216 -19.52 48.10 17.06
CA ARG A 216 -20.32 48.98 16.18
C ARG A 216 -21.83 48.88 16.46
N GLY A 217 -22.35 47.69 16.74
CA GLY A 217 -23.77 47.48 17.03
C GLY A 217 -24.20 48.11 18.36
N SER A 218 -23.38 47.93 19.41
CA SER A 218 -23.63 48.49 20.74
C SER A 218 -23.55 50.02 20.76
N GLY A 219 -22.52 50.60 20.13
CA GLY A 219 -22.32 52.05 20.08
C GLY A 219 -23.45 52.80 19.37
N CYS A 220 -23.93 52.29 18.23
CA CYS A 220 -25.06 52.89 17.51
C CYS A 220 -26.36 52.87 18.34
N CYS A 221 -26.62 51.78 19.06
CA CYS A 221 -27.81 51.64 19.90
C CYS A 221 -27.79 52.62 21.08
N ILE A 222 -26.62 52.79 21.72
CA ILE A 222 -26.42 53.75 22.82
C ILE A 222 -26.63 55.19 22.33
N ILE A 223 -26.05 55.58 21.18
CA ILE A 223 -26.22 56.93 20.63
C ILE A 223 -27.70 57.20 20.29
N PHE A 224 -28.39 56.22 19.69
CA PHE A 224 -29.81 56.33 19.38
C PHE A 224 -30.66 56.55 20.65
N LEU A 225 -30.41 55.78 21.71
CA LEU A 225 -31.09 55.94 23.01
C LEU A 225 -30.86 57.32 23.63
N ILE A 226 -29.65 57.87 23.55
CA ILE A 226 -29.33 59.21 24.06
C ILE A 226 -30.11 60.31 23.32
N ILE A 227 -30.24 60.20 21.99
CA ILE A 227 -31.00 61.17 21.19
C ILE A 227 -32.48 61.14 21.59
N VAL A 228 -33.06 59.95 21.71
CA VAL A 228 -34.46 59.80 22.15
C VAL A 228 -34.68 60.40 23.54
N LEU A 229 -33.75 60.15 24.48
CA LEU A 229 -33.79 60.73 25.82
C LEU A 229 -33.75 62.26 25.81
N MET A 230 -32.88 62.86 24.98
CA MET A 230 -32.77 64.31 24.83
C MET A 230 -34.07 64.94 24.31
N ILE A 231 -34.71 64.29 23.32
CA ILE A 231 -36.00 64.75 22.78
C ILE A 231 -37.09 64.70 23.86
N LEU A 232 -37.15 63.62 24.64
CA LEU A 232 -38.10 63.50 25.75
C LEU A 232 -37.88 64.57 26.82
N LEU A 233 -36.62 64.87 27.18
CA LEU A 233 -36.31 65.93 28.14
C LEU A 233 -36.75 67.31 27.64
N LEU A 234 -36.49 67.63 26.37
CA LEU A 234 -36.94 68.90 25.78
C LEU A 234 -38.46 69.00 25.73
N ALA A 235 -39.16 67.91 25.39
CA ALA A 235 -40.62 67.88 25.39
C ALA A 235 -41.21 68.12 26.78
N VAL A 236 -40.58 67.58 27.83
CA VAL A 236 -41.02 67.78 29.22
C VAL A 236 -40.73 69.21 29.73
N ILE A 237 -39.62 69.82 29.32
CA ILE A 237 -39.26 71.19 29.74
C ILE A 237 -40.10 72.25 29.00
N LEU A 238 -40.52 71.96 27.78
CA LEU A 238 -41.28 72.88 26.92
C LEU A 238 -42.80 72.85 27.19
N VAL A 239 -43.29 71.81 27.87
CA VAL A 239 -44.67 71.68 28.38
C VAL A 239 -44.76 72.24 29.79
#